data_AF-A0A368URN2-F1
#
_entry.id   AF-A0A368URN2-F1
#
_cell.length_a   1.000
_cell.length_b   1.000
_cell.length_c   1.000
_cell.angle_alpha   90.00
_cell.angle_beta   90.00
_cell.angle_gamma   90.00
#
_symmetry.space_group_name_H-M   'P 1'
#
loop_
_entity.id
_entity.type
_entity.pdbx_description
1 polymer ?
#
loop_
_entity_poly.entity_id
_entity_poly.type
_entity_poly.pdbx_seq_one_letter_code
_entity_poly.pdbx_strand_id
1 'polypeptide(L)'
;MKRAVIFLLMVLVVTSVRGQNESPDSVLQKYDRFWEMSSGLFRVMEEGQVGVVDKNGRIVVPCRFDQVWTPNKDNYIRVLLNMKTGLYHIEKGIILPAEYDQIWEFENGLAKVMKNRKFGFVDMEGLMVVPCEYQHVWAPHDGRIKVIKDGMTGFVAADGQIIAPPVYQDIQPFRNGRARIIRGGKMGFIDEQGNEVIPPIYDEVLPFEGDTTVVTSDDEYLVIDREGRMIGVTHKPREEASQISDTGEEELQQYRVKIEKDYIDIRHNGEGISFPGKEKKRRYFDGHLAGVGIALNGYLDADLQEELPAGYEFMSLNQTKSVEVSIYPVSENIRLLGNWFGLTTGIGLQYNNYRFNLDNISEVDEPGQEWFPEVGSEASISKSKLMMMHVNVPLMAELQFSNRSRHNSLYLSGGVVGGVRLQTHTKLVFDDGNGEEKKKKRGDMGLPTFRYGFMAKAGYGDFSLYATYYPEPMFKTGEGPEIYPFSVGVMFHFD
;
A
#
# COMPACT_ATOMS: atom_id res chain seq x y z
N MET A 1 -21.94 -14.56 45.94
CA MET A 1 -21.92 -15.36 44.69
C MET A 1 -23.29 -15.22 44.06
N LYS A 2 -23.46 -14.33 43.09
CA LYS A 2 -23.05 -14.42 41.68
C LYS A 2 -24.06 -15.21 40.83
N ARG A 3 -24.68 -14.43 39.95
CA ARG A 3 -25.08 -14.75 38.57
C ARG A 3 -26.38 -15.54 38.40
N ALA A 4 -27.48 -14.82 38.19
CA ALA A 4 -28.44 -15.06 37.10
C ALA A 4 -29.68 -14.16 37.22
N VAL A 5 -29.53 -12.82 37.12
CA VAL A 5 -30.62 -11.92 36.67
C VAL A 5 -29.95 -10.67 36.10
N ILE A 6 -30.07 -10.45 34.81
CA ILE A 6 -30.28 -9.18 34.06
C ILE A 6 -30.23 -9.62 32.59
N PHE A 7 -31.25 -10.39 32.22
CA PHE A 7 -31.61 -10.75 30.85
C PHE A 7 -33.15 -10.65 30.77
N LEU A 8 -33.71 -9.59 31.38
CA LEU A 8 -35.14 -9.28 31.36
C LEU A 8 -35.37 -7.85 31.92
N LEU A 9 -35.05 -6.82 31.14
CA LEU A 9 -35.53 -5.45 31.38
C LEU A 9 -35.46 -4.66 30.08
N MET A 10 -36.49 -4.85 29.23
CA MET A 10 -37.20 -3.83 28.46
C MET A 10 -37.86 -4.45 27.22
N VAL A 11 -39.00 -5.11 27.45
CA VAL A 11 -40.15 -5.07 26.54
C VAL A 11 -41.17 -4.12 27.20
N LEU A 12 -41.85 -3.30 26.38
CA LEU A 12 -42.81 -2.22 26.66
C LEU A 12 -42.22 -0.83 26.97
N VAL A 13 -42.10 -0.01 25.91
CA VAL A 13 -43.05 1.08 25.67
C VAL A 13 -43.33 1.15 24.16
N VAL A 14 -44.40 0.50 23.71
CA VAL A 14 -45.15 0.96 22.52
C VAL A 14 -46.08 2.04 23.04
N THR A 15 -45.66 3.29 22.92
CA THR A 15 -46.57 4.44 22.92
C THR A 15 -46.19 5.30 21.72
N SER A 16 -47.08 5.29 20.73
CA SER A 16 -47.50 6.47 19.97
C SER A 16 -46.56 7.68 20.11
N VAL A 17 -45.56 7.78 19.23
CA VAL A 17 -45.05 9.10 18.84
C VAL A 17 -45.71 9.40 17.51
N ARG A 18 -46.77 10.22 17.60
CA ARG A 18 -47.23 11.03 16.48
C ARG A 18 -46.01 11.64 15.83
N GLY A 19 -45.80 11.34 14.54
CA GLY A 19 -44.77 11.96 13.74
C GLY A 19 -44.93 13.47 13.79
N GLN A 20 -44.15 14.11 14.66
CA GLN A 20 -43.65 15.42 14.35
C GLN A 20 -42.47 15.16 13.43
N ASN A 21 -42.54 15.68 12.20
CA ASN A 21 -41.39 15.79 11.32
C ASN A 21 -40.41 16.75 12.00
N GLU A 22 -39.65 16.20 12.95
CA GLU A 22 -38.43 16.78 13.42
C GLU A 22 -37.48 16.89 12.22
N SER A 23 -36.99 18.11 11.95
CA SER A 23 -36.00 18.31 10.90
C SER A 23 -34.81 17.39 11.18
N PRO A 24 -34.16 16.78 10.16
CA PRO A 24 -32.99 15.91 10.35
C PRO A 24 -31.95 16.50 11.31
N ASP A 25 -31.83 17.83 11.35
CA ASP A 25 -30.94 18.57 12.24
C ASP A 25 -31.21 18.37 13.75
N SER A 26 -32.45 18.17 14.22
CA SER A 26 -32.72 17.99 15.66
C SER A 26 -32.33 16.60 16.15
N VAL A 27 -32.52 15.57 15.32
CA VAL A 27 -32.22 14.17 15.65
C VAL A 27 -30.71 13.93 15.69
N LEU A 28 -29.95 14.67 14.89
CA LEU A 28 -28.49 14.56 14.79
C LEU A 28 -27.74 15.38 15.86
N GLN A 29 -28.38 16.41 16.44
CA GLN A 29 -27.78 17.29 17.47
C GLN A 29 -27.36 16.58 18.76
N LYS A 30 -27.83 15.35 19.02
CA LYS A 30 -27.41 14.56 20.18
C LYS A 30 -26.00 13.95 20.04
N TYR A 31 -25.45 13.92 18.83
CA TYR A 31 -24.13 13.36 18.55
C TYR A 31 -23.05 14.44 18.64
N ASP A 32 -21.86 14.07 19.11
CA ASP A 32 -20.71 14.97 19.24
C ASP A 32 -20.36 15.61 17.89
N ARG A 33 -20.45 14.80 16.83
CA ARG A 33 -20.26 15.21 15.43
C ARG A 33 -21.11 14.37 14.50
N PHE A 34 -21.57 14.97 13.41
CA PHE A 34 -22.26 14.25 12.34
C PHE A 34 -22.01 14.89 10.98
N TRP A 35 -22.10 14.10 9.91
CA TRP A 35 -22.02 14.59 8.54
C TRP A 35 -22.68 13.60 7.59
N GLU A 36 -23.31 14.12 6.55
CA GLU A 36 -23.96 13.31 5.53
C GLU A 36 -22.91 12.57 4.68
N MET A 37 -23.12 11.27 4.49
CA MET A 37 -22.23 10.41 3.68
C MET A 37 -22.78 10.18 2.28
N SER A 38 -24.10 10.08 2.19
CA SER A 38 -24.91 9.87 1.00
C SER A 38 -26.34 10.31 1.34
N SER A 39 -27.15 10.63 0.33
CA SER A 39 -28.52 11.13 0.51
C SER A 39 -29.29 10.39 1.61
N GLY A 40 -29.47 11.03 2.77
CA GLY A 40 -30.24 10.52 3.90
C GLY A 40 -29.53 9.50 4.82
N LEU A 41 -28.21 9.34 4.72
CA LEU A 41 -27.38 8.59 5.65
C LEU A 41 -26.28 9.47 6.22
N PHE A 42 -26.14 9.45 7.53
CA PHE A 42 -25.24 10.32 8.28
C PHE A 42 -24.23 9.47 9.06
N ARG A 43 -22.94 9.79 8.92
CA ARG A 43 -21.91 9.29 9.84
C ARG A 43 -22.05 10.11 11.11
N VAL A 44 -22.05 9.44 12.24
CA VAL A 44 -22.19 10.07 13.56
C VAL A 44 -21.07 9.63 14.48
N MET A 45 -20.72 10.49 15.43
CA MET A 45 -19.72 10.23 16.46
C MET A 45 -20.34 10.45 17.84
N GLU A 46 -20.15 9.49 18.73
CA GLU A 46 -20.61 9.51 20.12
C GLU A 46 -19.50 8.94 21.00
N GLU A 47 -19.04 9.71 22.00
CA GLU A 47 -17.95 9.31 22.92
C GLU A 47 -16.67 8.87 22.19
N GLY A 48 -16.38 9.49 21.04
CA GLY A 48 -15.23 9.18 20.20
C GLY A 48 -15.38 7.92 19.33
N GLN A 49 -16.52 7.23 19.39
CA GLN A 49 -16.83 6.06 18.57
C GLN A 49 -17.74 6.44 17.40
N VAL A 50 -17.57 5.77 16.26
CA VAL A 50 -18.25 6.10 15.00
C VAL A 50 -19.38 5.12 14.71
N GLY A 51 -20.49 5.64 14.21
CA GLY A 51 -21.66 4.89 13.73
C GLY A 51 -22.30 5.53 12.50
N VAL A 52 -23.42 4.97 12.06
CA VAL A 52 -24.22 5.48 10.92
C VAL A 52 -25.69 5.45 11.29
N VAL A 53 -26.38 6.56 11.03
CA VAL A 53 -27.82 6.69 11.20
C VAL A 53 -28.47 7.14 9.89
N ASP A 54 -29.75 6.82 9.70
CA ASP A 54 -30.54 7.39 8.62
C ASP A 54 -31.08 8.79 8.97
N LYS A 55 -31.72 9.45 8.00
CA LYS A 55 -32.35 10.78 8.16
C LYS A 55 -33.42 10.87 9.25
N ASN A 56 -33.94 9.74 9.72
CA ASN A 56 -34.92 9.68 10.81
C ASN A 56 -34.25 9.33 12.16
N GLY A 57 -32.92 9.21 12.20
CA GLY A 57 -32.15 8.81 13.37
C GLY A 57 -32.14 7.31 13.68
N ARG A 58 -32.62 6.47 12.76
CA ARG A 58 -32.52 5.01 12.92
C ARG A 58 -31.05 4.62 12.82
N ILE A 59 -30.56 3.87 13.81
CA ILE A 59 -29.21 3.33 13.81
C ILE A 59 -29.10 2.24 12.73
N VAL A 60 -28.26 2.49 11.72
CA VAL A 60 -27.86 1.54 10.68
C VAL A 60 -26.60 0.78 11.10
N VAL A 61 -25.63 1.52 11.64
CA VAL A 61 -24.41 1.00 12.25
C VAL A 61 -24.26 1.62 13.65
N PRO A 62 -24.19 0.83 14.74
CA PRO A 62 -24.08 1.38 16.09
C PRO A 62 -22.76 2.15 16.29
N CYS A 63 -22.79 3.21 17.09
CA CYS A 63 -21.59 3.98 17.49
C CYS A 63 -20.70 3.14 18.41
N ARG A 64 -19.82 2.33 17.81
CA ARG A 64 -18.86 1.49 18.54
C ARG A 64 -17.60 1.17 17.75
N PHE A 65 -17.45 1.77 16.57
CA PHE A 65 -16.38 1.46 15.62
C PHE A 65 -15.35 2.57 15.59
N ASP A 66 -14.10 2.21 15.33
CA ASP A 66 -13.00 3.17 15.16
C ASP A 66 -13.19 3.94 13.83
N GLN A 67 -13.74 3.27 12.81
CA GLN A 67 -13.99 3.85 11.50
C GLN A 67 -15.20 3.21 10.80
N VAL A 68 -15.93 4.02 10.04
CA VAL A 68 -16.98 3.58 9.12
C VAL A 68 -16.80 4.26 7.76
N TRP A 69 -16.92 3.48 6.69
CA TRP A 69 -16.81 3.94 5.30
C TRP A 69 -18.17 4.24 4.68
N THR A 70 -18.17 5.04 3.61
CA THR A 70 -19.38 5.30 2.81
C THR A 70 -19.91 4.00 2.21
N PRO A 71 -21.24 3.82 2.15
CA PRO A 71 -21.84 2.69 1.47
C PRO A 71 -21.35 2.59 0.02
N ASN A 72 -21.11 1.37 -0.45
CA ASN A 72 -20.87 1.13 -1.88
C ASN A 72 -22.19 1.16 -2.68
N LYS A 73 -22.12 0.97 -4.00
CA LYS A 73 -23.28 0.93 -4.90
C LYS A 73 -24.31 -0.17 -4.55
N ASP A 74 -23.88 -1.19 -3.81
CA ASP A 74 -24.68 -2.34 -3.39
C ASP A 74 -25.11 -2.22 -1.92
N ASN A 75 -25.05 -1.00 -1.35
CA ASN A 75 -25.48 -0.67 0.01
C ASN A 75 -24.71 -1.33 1.16
N TYR A 76 -23.51 -1.86 0.90
CA TYR A 76 -22.63 -2.38 1.93
C TYR A 76 -21.74 -1.30 2.53
N ILE A 77 -21.63 -1.30 3.86
CA ILE A 77 -20.84 -0.39 4.68
C ILE A 77 -19.74 -1.21 5.35
N ARG A 78 -18.48 -0.87 5.09
CA ARG A 78 -17.36 -1.42 5.87
C ARG A 78 -17.23 -0.71 7.20
N VAL A 79 -16.82 -1.45 8.22
CA VAL A 79 -16.57 -0.93 9.57
C VAL A 79 -15.24 -1.47 10.09
N LEU A 80 -14.54 -0.70 10.93
CA LEU A 80 -13.29 -1.10 11.57
C LEU A 80 -13.46 -1.07 13.10
N LEU A 81 -13.06 -2.14 13.76
CA LEU A 81 -12.99 -2.23 15.22
C LEU A 81 -11.72 -2.98 15.61
N ASN A 82 -10.84 -2.36 16.40
CA ASN A 82 -9.60 -2.97 16.89
C ASN A 82 -8.75 -3.57 15.74
N MET A 83 -8.59 -2.82 14.65
CA MET A 83 -7.91 -3.24 13.42
C MET A 83 -8.55 -4.44 12.69
N LYS A 84 -9.80 -4.80 13.01
CA LYS A 84 -10.56 -5.84 12.32
C LYS A 84 -11.70 -5.23 11.52
N THR A 85 -11.86 -5.71 10.30
CA THR A 85 -12.90 -5.28 9.36
C THR A 85 -14.16 -6.09 9.56
N GLY A 86 -15.30 -5.40 9.61
CA GLY A 86 -16.64 -5.97 9.50
C GLY A 86 -17.38 -5.41 8.29
N LEU A 87 -18.53 -6.00 7.99
CA LEU A 87 -19.38 -5.60 6.88
C LEU A 87 -20.84 -5.50 7.33
N TYR A 88 -21.44 -4.35 7.10
CA TYR A 88 -22.86 -4.10 7.30
C TYR A 88 -23.52 -3.89 5.93
N HIS A 89 -24.82 -4.14 5.86
CA HIS A 89 -25.67 -3.71 4.75
C HIS A 89 -26.75 -2.78 5.34
N ILE A 90 -27.05 -1.68 4.65
CA ILE A 90 -27.94 -0.63 5.18
C ILE A 90 -29.29 -1.20 5.67
N GLU A 91 -29.85 -2.14 4.91
CA GLU A 91 -31.15 -2.75 5.22
C GLU A 91 -31.08 -4.06 6.02
N LYS A 92 -30.05 -4.89 5.78
CA LYS A 92 -29.94 -6.24 6.38
C LYS A 92 -29.21 -6.21 7.74
N GLY A 93 -28.54 -5.11 8.07
CA GLY A 93 -27.74 -5.00 9.29
C GLY A 93 -26.36 -5.67 9.15
N ILE A 94 -25.95 -6.45 10.13
CA ILE A 94 -24.63 -7.09 10.15
C ILE A 94 -24.59 -8.22 9.12
N ILE A 95 -23.63 -8.17 8.20
CA ILE A 95 -23.34 -9.25 7.25
C ILE A 95 -22.15 -10.07 7.74
N LEU A 96 -21.05 -9.37 8.06
CA LEU A 96 -19.87 -9.96 8.69
C LEU A 96 -19.49 -9.17 9.95
N PRO A 97 -19.31 -9.84 11.11
CA PRO A 97 -18.79 -9.18 12.29
C PRO A 97 -17.36 -8.68 12.05
N ALA A 98 -16.92 -7.69 12.85
CA ALA A 98 -15.58 -7.13 12.77
C ALA A 98 -14.51 -8.08 13.36
N GLU A 99 -14.24 -9.16 12.66
CA GLU A 99 -13.27 -10.21 13.04
C GLU A 99 -12.30 -10.58 11.91
N TYR A 100 -12.47 -9.99 10.74
CA TYR A 100 -11.64 -10.24 9.56
C TYR A 100 -10.47 -9.26 9.54
N ASP A 101 -9.31 -9.72 9.08
CA ASP A 101 -8.18 -8.82 8.83
C ASP A 101 -8.54 -7.86 7.68
N GLN A 102 -9.23 -8.37 6.66
CA GLN A 102 -9.67 -7.58 5.50
C GLN A 102 -10.87 -8.22 4.80
N ILE A 103 -11.74 -7.37 4.24
CA ILE A 103 -12.89 -7.75 3.41
C ILE A 103 -12.82 -6.90 2.13
N TRP A 104 -12.73 -7.55 0.96
CA TRP A 104 -12.71 -6.88 -0.34
C TRP A 104 -14.13 -6.61 -0.86
N GLU A 105 -14.25 -5.94 -2.01
CA GLU A 105 -15.56 -5.73 -2.65
C GLU A 105 -16.11 -7.04 -3.21
N PHE A 106 -17.42 -7.09 -3.40
CA PHE A 106 -18.05 -8.17 -4.11
C PHE A 106 -17.71 -8.07 -5.60
N GLU A 107 -17.17 -9.14 -6.16
CA GLU A 107 -16.97 -9.33 -7.59
C GLU A 107 -17.71 -10.62 -7.98
N ASN A 108 -18.65 -10.51 -8.93
CA ASN A 108 -19.48 -11.64 -9.37
C ASN A 108 -20.19 -12.41 -8.22
N GLY A 109 -20.66 -11.70 -7.19
CA GLY A 109 -21.38 -12.29 -6.06
C GLY A 109 -20.50 -12.81 -4.92
N LEU A 110 -19.18 -12.76 -5.05
CA LEU A 110 -18.25 -13.22 -4.01
C LEU A 110 -17.35 -12.08 -3.54
N ALA A 111 -17.19 -11.96 -2.22
CA ALA A 111 -16.18 -11.09 -1.63
C ALA A 111 -15.02 -11.93 -1.12
N LYS A 112 -13.80 -11.59 -1.54
CA LYS A 112 -12.60 -12.14 -0.92
C LYS A 112 -12.53 -11.65 0.52
N VAL A 113 -12.17 -12.55 1.44
CA VAL A 113 -12.00 -12.24 2.86
C VAL A 113 -10.66 -12.78 3.35
N MET A 114 -10.09 -12.12 4.36
CA MET A 114 -8.89 -12.58 5.04
C MET A 114 -9.14 -12.65 6.54
N LYS A 115 -8.86 -13.80 7.14
CA LYS A 115 -8.95 -14.03 8.59
C LYS A 115 -7.72 -14.81 9.04
N ASN A 116 -7.05 -14.33 10.08
CA ASN A 116 -5.81 -14.92 10.58
C ASN A 116 -4.74 -15.10 9.48
N ARG A 117 -4.60 -14.10 8.61
CA ARG A 117 -3.68 -14.10 7.45
C ARG A 117 -3.91 -15.22 6.42
N LYS A 118 -5.09 -15.83 6.44
CA LYS A 118 -5.52 -16.82 5.46
C LYS A 118 -6.74 -16.31 4.70
N PHE A 119 -6.81 -16.65 3.43
CA PHE A 119 -7.81 -16.13 2.51
C PHE A 119 -8.93 -17.13 2.26
N GLY A 120 -10.12 -16.58 2.05
CA GLY A 120 -11.33 -17.28 1.67
C GLY A 120 -12.25 -16.38 0.83
N PHE A 121 -13.46 -16.84 0.60
CA PHE A 121 -14.52 -16.11 -0.08
C PHE A 121 -15.83 -16.26 0.68
N VAL A 122 -16.60 -15.19 0.76
CA VAL A 122 -17.98 -15.20 1.22
C VAL A 122 -18.92 -14.77 0.10
N ASP A 123 -20.18 -15.17 0.16
CA ASP A 123 -21.24 -14.65 -0.69
C ASP A 123 -21.81 -13.32 -0.17
N MET A 124 -22.78 -12.76 -0.90
CA MET A 124 -23.46 -11.49 -0.58
C MET A 124 -24.24 -11.53 0.75
N GLU A 125 -24.60 -12.72 1.22
CA GLU A 125 -25.27 -12.98 2.49
C GLU A 125 -24.27 -13.13 3.65
N GLY A 126 -22.97 -13.16 3.36
CA GLY A 126 -21.90 -13.36 4.34
C GLY A 126 -21.63 -14.83 4.67
N LEU A 127 -22.21 -15.77 3.91
CA LEU A 127 -21.93 -17.19 4.06
C LEU A 127 -20.53 -17.49 3.51
N MET A 128 -19.76 -18.28 4.26
CA MET A 128 -18.43 -18.72 3.84
C MET A 128 -18.54 -19.75 2.71
N VAL A 129 -18.08 -19.37 1.51
CA VAL A 129 -18.07 -20.23 0.32
C VAL A 129 -16.72 -20.96 0.21
N VAL A 130 -15.62 -20.22 0.37
CA VAL A 130 -14.27 -20.80 0.44
C VAL A 130 -13.68 -20.46 1.81
N PRO A 131 -13.35 -21.44 2.66
CA PRO A 131 -12.87 -21.17 4.01
C PRO A 131 -11.54 -20.41 4.02
N CYS A 132 -11.34 -19.57 5.04
CA CYS A 132 -10.08 -18.85 5.29
C CYS A 132 -8.96 -19.79 5.77
N GLU A 133 -8.53 -20.71 4.92
CA GLU A 133 -7.45 -21.66 5.22
C GLU A 133 -6.28 -21.63 4.21
N TYR A 134 -6.41 -20.83 3.16
CA TYR A 134 -5.44 -20.75 2.07
C TYR A 134 -4.47 -19.59 2.24
N GLN A 135 -3.20 -19.80 1.90
CA GLN A 135 -2.17 -18.77 1.88
C GLN A 135 -2.38 -17.79 0.71
N HIS A 136 -2.91 -18.28 -0.41
CA HIS A 136 -3.32 -17.45 -1.54
C HIS A 136 -4.60 -17.99 -2.18
N VAL A 137 -5.48 -17.09 -2.60
CA VAL A 137 -6.62 -17.37 -3.48
C VAL A 137 -6.66 -16.32 -4.58
N TRP A 138 -6.94 -16.75 -5.80
CA TRP A 138 -7.13 -15.87 -6.96
C TRP A 138 -8.61 -15.56 -7.18
N ALA A 139 -8.92 -14.55 -7.98
CA ALA A 139 -10.29 -14.31 -8.40
C ALA A 139 -10.83 -15.51 -9.21
N PRO A 140 -12.14 -15.80 -9.13
CA PRO A 140 -12.76 -16.82 -9.95
C PRO A 140 -12.50 -16.57 -11.45
N HIS A 141 -12.08 -17.60 -12.17
CA HIS A 141 -11.90 -17.61 -13.61
C HIS A 141 -12.49 -18.91 -14.17
N ASP A 142 -13.42 -18.80 -15.11
CA ASP A 142 -14.18 -19.93 -15.68
C ASP A 142 -14.77 -20.86 -14.60
N GLY A 143 -15.35 -20.27 -13.55
CA GLY A 143 -15.96 -20.99 -12.43
C GLY A 143 -14.97 -21.61 -11.44
N ARG A 144 -13.67 -21.39 -11.60
CA ARG A 144 -12.60 -21.99 -10.78
C ARG A 144 -11.76 -20.93 -10.08
N ILE A 145 -11.32 -21.24 -8.88
CA ILE A 145 -10.49 -20.41 -8.02
C ILE A 145 -9.20 -21.17 -7.78
N LYS A 146 -8.08 -20.64 -8.26
CA LYS A 146 -6.75 -21.16 -7.91
C LYS A 146 -6.53 -20.89 -6.42
N VAL A 147 -6.01 -21.88 -5.69
CA VAL A 147 -5.69 -21.76 -4.27
C VAL A 147 -4.29 -22.29 -3.98
N ILE A 148 -3.63 -21.72 -2.98
CA ILE A 148 -2.38 -22.26 -2.41
C ILE A 148 -2.56 -22.53 -0.93
N LYS A 149 -2.20 -23.74 -0.50
CA LYS A 149 -2.13 -24.17 0.90
C LYS A 149 -0.82 -24.92 1.10
N ASP A 150 -0.07 -24.54 2.13
CA ASP A 150 1.22 -25.14 2.48
C ASP A 150 2.22 -25.22 1.30
N GLY A 151 2.25 -24.16 0.48
CA GLY A 151 3.10 -24.08 -0.72
C GLY A 151 2.62 -24.91 -1.92
N MET A 152 1.53 -25.66 -1.78
CA MET A 152 0.96 -26.49 -2.83
C MET A 152 -0.27 -25.84 -3.45
N THR A 153 -0.41 -26.02 -4.76
CA THR A 153 -1.45 -25.46 -5.62
C THR A 153 -2.62 -26.43 -5.76
N GLY A 154 -3.84 -25.89 -5.67
CA GLY A 154 -5.11 -26.57 -5.97
C GLY A 154 -6.09 -25.67 -6.71
N PHE A 155 -7.26 -26.22 -7.02
CA PHE A 155 -8.41 -25.51 -7.55
C PHE A 155 -9.65 -25.82 -6.72
N VAL A 156 -10.43 -24.79 -6.40
CA VAL A 156 -11.78 -24.91 -5.85
C VAL A 156 -12.76 -24.28 -6.82
N ALA A 157 -13.97 -24.80 -6.92
CA ALA A 157 -15.05 -24.19 -7.66
C ALA A 157 -15.55 -22.92 -6.94
N ALA A 158 -16.22 -22.04 -7.68
CA ALA A 158 -16.78 -20.82 -7.12
C ALA A 158 -17.90 -21.05 -6.09
N ASP A 159 -18.43 -22.28 -5.98
CA ASP A 159 -19.36 -22.71 -4.93
C ASP A 159 -18.67 -23.37 -3.72
N GLY A 160 -17.33 -23.42 -3.72
CA GLY A 160 -16.53 -23.98 -2.64
C GLY A 160 -16.13 -25.45 -2.81
N GLN A 161 -16.64 -26.16 -3.81
CA GLN A 161 -16.27 -27.56 -4.03
C GLN A 161 -14.79 -27.69 -4.43
N ILE A 162 -14.05 -28.62 -3.83
CA ILE A 162 -12.65 -28.85 -4.22
C ILE A 162 -12.64 -29.57 -5.57
N ILE A 163 -12.09 -28.92 -6.60
CA ILE A 163 -11.85 -29.54 -7.92
C ILE A 163 -10.55 -30.32 -7.86
N ALA A 164 -9.47 -29.66 -7.47
CA ALA A 164 -8.16 -30.28 -7.29
C ALA A 164 -7.61 -29.88 -5.91
N PRO A 165 -7.33 -30.83 -5.01
CA PRO A 165 -6.79 -30.50 -3.70
C PRO A 165 -5.40 -29.85 -3.84
N PRO A 166 -4.98 -29.01 -2.87
CA PRO A 166 -3.68 -28.35 -2.90
C PRO A 166 -2.56 -29.34 -2.58
N VAL A 167 -2.22 -30.19 -3.54
CA VAL A 167 -1.18 -31.25 -3.43
C VAL A 167 -0.18 -31.20 -4.58
N TYR A 168 -0.34 -30.24 -5.51
CA TYR A 168 0.49 -30.10 -6.70
C TYR A 168 1.46 -28.94 -6.52
N GLN A 169 2.70 -29.09 -6.97
CA GLN A 169 3.68 -27.98 -6.98
C GLN A 169 3.21 -26.85 -7.91
N ASP A 170 2.60 -27.20 -9.04
CA ASP A 170 1.91 -26.25 -9.90
C ASP A 170 0.78 -26.93 -10.69
N ILE A 171 -0.21 -26.13 -11.04
CA ILE A 171 -1.27 -26.48 -11.99
C ILE A 171 -1.36 -25.35 -13.01
N GLN A 172 -1.11 -25.70 -14.27
CA GLN A 172 -1.20 -24.78 -15.41
C GLN A 172 -2.67 -24.47 -15.75
N PRO A 173 -2.95 -23.37 -16.48
CA PRO A 173 -4.31 -23.07 -16.90
C PRO A 173 -4.92 -24.21 -17.73
N PHE A 174 -6.23 -24.42 -17.57
CA PHE A 174 -6.98 -25.36 -18.40
C PHE A 174 -6.93 -24.95 -19.87
N ARG A 175 -6.62 -25.90 -20.74
CA ARG A 175 -6.68 -25.77 -22.20
C ARG A 175 -7.32 -27.03 -22.77
N ASN A 176 -8.33 -26.88 -23.62
CA ASN A 176 -9.08 -28.00 -24.22
C ASN A 176 -9.56 -29.03 -23.16
N GLY A 177 -10.09 -28.53 -22.02
CA GLY A 177 -10.62 -29.37 -20.94
C GLY A 177 -9.59 -30.05 -20.03
N ARG A 178 -8.29 -29.73 -20.14
CA ARG A 178 -7.23 -30.33 -19.31
C ARG A 178 -6.25 -29.32 -18.77
N ALA A 179 -5.67 -29.60 -17.62
CA ALA A 179 -4.61 -28.80 -17.02
C ALA A 179 -3.38 -29.66 -16.70
N ARG A 180 -2.20 -29.17 -17.09
CA ARG A 180 -0.94 -29.85 -16.74
C ARG A 180 -0.64 -29.64 -15.26
N ILE A 181 -0.31 -30.72 -14.57
CA ILE A 181 0.03 -30.74 -13.15
C ILE A 181 1.50 -31.11 -12.96
N ILE A 182 2.10 -30.62 -11.87
CA ILE A 182 3.44 -31.03 -11.43
C ILE A 182 3.34 -31.53 -9.99
N ARG A 183 3.82 -32.76 -9.72
CA ARG A 183 3.91 -33.32 -8.36
C ARG A 183 5.19 -34.13 -8.23
N GLY A 184 6.02 -33.81 -7.25
CA GLY A 184 7.29 -34.50 -7.03
C GLY A 184 8.28 -34.35 -8.19
N GLY A 185 8.24 -33.22 -8.92
CA GLY A 185 9.08 -33.00 -10.10
C GLY A 185 8.60 -33.71 -11.37
N LYS A 186 7.54 -34.53 -11.30
CA LYS A 186 6.96 -35.23 -12.44
C LYS A 186 5.70 -34.53 -12.94
N MET A 187 5.43 -34.63 -14.24
CA MET A 187 4.35 -33.97 -14.95
C MET A 187 3.24 -34.95 -15.34
N GLY A 188 2.00 -34.46 -15.31
CA GLY A 188 0.79 -35.18 -15.73
C GLY A 188 -0.31 -34.22 -16.16
N PHE A 189 -1.54 -34.72 -16.32
CA PHE A 189 -2.72 -33.93 -16.62
C PHE A 189 -3.91 -34.31 -15.73
N ILE A 190 -4.68 -33.29 -15.35
CA ILE A 190 -6.01 -33.44 -14.77
C ILE A 190 -7.10 -32.98 -15.74
N ASP A 191 -8.29 -33.56 -15.65
CA ASP A 191 -9.49 -33.07 -16.31
C ASP A 191 -10.14 -31.89 -15.55
N GLU A 192 -11.23 -31.36 -16.09
CA GLU A 192 -11.97 -30.23 -15.52
C GLU A 192 -12.58 -30.49 -14.14
N GLN A 193 -12.78 -31.76 -13.80
CA GLN A 193 -13.25 -32.23 -12.50
C GLN A 193 -12.09 -32.51 -11.53
N GLY A 194 -10.85 -32.35 -11.99
CA GLY A 194 -9.63 -32.55 -11.22
C GLY A 194 -9.15 -34.00 -11.13
N ASN A 195 -9.74 -34.92 -11.90
CA ASN A 195 -9.27 -36.30 -11.97
C ASN A 195 -7.97 -36.36 -12.76
N GLU A 196 -6.97 -37.08 -12.26
CA GLU A 196 -5.70 -37.34 -12.96
C GLU A 196 -5.95 -38.26 -14.17
N VAL A 197 -6.16 -37.67 -15.35
CA VAL A 197 -6.28 -38.41 -16.62
C VAL A 197 -4.92 -38.92 -17.12
N ILE A 198 -3.84 -38.22 -16.77
CA ILE A 198 -2.46 -38.67 -16.95
C ILE A 198 -1.75 -38.46 -15.60
N PRO A 199 -1.33 -39.53 -14.90
CA PRO A 199 -0.71 -39.40 -13.59
C PRO A 199 0.64 -38.68 -13.70
N PRO A 200 1.06 -37.90 -12.68
CA PRO A 200 2.32 -37.17 -12.68
C PRO A 200 3.50 -38.12 -12.42
N ILE A 201 3.89 -38.89 -13.44
CA ILE A 201 5.01 -39.84 -13.41
C ILE A 201 6.08 -39.57 -14.48
N TYR A 202 5.81 -38.66 -15.42
CA TYR A 202 6.68 -38.35 -16.56
C TYR A 202 7.59 -37.17 -16.26
N ASP A 203 8.78 -37.12 -16.86
CA ASP A 203 9.71 -35.98 -16.70
C ASP A 203 9.22 -34.74 -17.45
N GLU A 204 8.70 -34.94 -18.66
CA GLU A 204 8.09 -33.91 -19.48
C GLU A 204 6.82 -34.45 -20.13
N VAL A 205 5.84 -33.55 -20.30
CA VAL A 205 4.62 -33.82 -21.04
C VAL A 205 4.36 -32.64 -21.98
N LEU A 206 4.40 -32.91 -23.28
CA LEU A 206 4.16 -31.90 -24.32
C LEU A 206 2.67 -31.55 -24.43
N PRO A 207 2.32 -30.42 -25.08
CA PRO A 207 0.94 -30.12 -25.45
C PRO A 207 0.35 -31.24 -26.34
N PHE A 208 -0.96 -31.47 -26.23
CA PHE A 208 -1.65 -32.40 -27.11
C PHE A 208 -1.67 -31.90 -28.57
N GLU A 209 -1.35 -32.79 -29.49
CA GLU A 209 -1.57 -32.65 -30.93
C GLU A 209 -2.69 -33.62 -31.33
N GLY A 210 -3.91 -33.11 -31.50
CA GLY A 210 -5.10 -33.93 -31.75
C GLY A 210 -5.51 -34.78 -30.54
N ASP A 211 -5.39 -36.11 -30.68
CA ASP A 211 -5.75 -37.09 -29.65
C ASP A 211 -4.55 -37.69 -28.91
N THR A 212 -3.34 -37.26 -29.27
CA THR A 212 -2.10 -37.79 -28.70
C THR A 212 -1.22 -36.69 -28.12
N THR A 213 -0.36 -37.07 -27.19
CA THR A 213 0.75 -36.24 -26.72
C THR A 213 2.01 -37.07 -26.60
N VAL A 214 3.16 -36.39 -26.55
CA VAL A 214 4.46 -37.00 -26.28
C VAL A 214 4.85 -36.73 -24.84
N VAL A 215 5.30 -37.78 -24.15
CA VAL A 215 5.82 -37.73 -22.78
C VAL A 215 7.23 -38.30 -22.72
N THR A 216 8.01 -37.88 -21.74
CA THR A 216 9.33 -38.46 -21.49
C THR A 216 9.36 -39.27 -20.20
N SER A 217 9.94 -40.46 -20.28
CA SER A 217 10.25 -41.31 -19.13
C SER A 217 11.58 -41.99 -19.41
N ASP A 218 12.54 -41.92 -18.48
CA ASP A 218 13.84 -42.61 -18.58
C ASP A 218 14.57 -42.39 -19.92
N ASP A 219 14.60 -41.12 -20.38
CA ASP A 219 15.18 -40.68 -21.66
C ASP A 219 14.50 -41.20 -22.95
N GLU A 220 13.36 -41.89 -22.85
CA GLU A 220 12.54 -42.29 -23.99
C GLU A 220 11.38 -41.32 -24.22
N TYR A 221 11.04 -41.05 -25.49
CA TYR A 221 9.87 -40.28 -25.89
C TYR A 221 8.72 -41.23 -26.24
N LEU A 222 7.65 -41.21 -25.47
CA LEU A 222 6.48 -42.07 -25.63
C LEU A 222 5.31 -41.27 -26.16
N VAL A 223 4.59 -41.81 -27.14
CA VAL A 223 3.31 -41.27 -27.60
C VAL A 223 2.19 -41.91 -26.79
N ILE A 224 1.39 -41.11 -26.10
CA ILE A 224 0.22 -41.57 -25.35
C ILE A 224 -1.05 -40.91 -25.86
N ASP A 225 -2.18 -41.59 -25.70
CA ASP A 225 -3.49 -41.02 -26.01
C ASP A 225 -4.06 -40.15 -24.88
N ARG A 226 -5.29 -39.68 -25.10
CA ARG A 226 -6.09 -38.85 -24.20
C ARG A 226 -6.35 -39.45 -22.81
N GLU A 227 -6.29 -40.75 -22.67
CA GLU A 227 -6.49 -41.49 -21.43
C GLU A 227 -5.16 -41.99 -20.83
N GLY A 228 -4.03 -41.54 -21.40
CA GLY A 228 -2.69 -41.92 -20.95
C GLY A 228 -2.25 -43.31 -21.40
N ARG A 229 -2.96 -43.94 -22.35
CA ARG A 229 -2.58 -45.25 -22.89
C ARG A 229 -1.44 -45.08 -23.90
N MET A 230 -0.41 -45.90 -23.79
CA MET A 230 0.72 -45.90 -24.71
C MET A 230 0.29 -46.33 -26.12
N ILE A 231 0.61 -45.50 -27.11
CA ILE A 231 0.35 -45.75 -28.54
C ILE A 231 1.65 -46.14 -29.27
N GLY A 232 2.80 -45.61 -28.85
CA GLY A 232 4.10 -45.96 -29.44
C GLY A 232 5.29 -45.22 -28.84
N VAL A 233 6.48 -45.44 -29.40
CA VAL A 233 7.73 -44.74 -29.05
C VAL A 233 8.13 -43.85 -30.22
N THR A 234 8.64 -42.65 -29.94
CA THR A 234 9.11 -41.68 -30.95
C THR A 234 10.52 -41.19 -30.61
N HIS A 235 11.11 -40.38 -31.49
CA HIS A 235 12.37 -39.68 -31.24
C HIS A 235 12.09 -38.20 -30.95
N LYS A 236 13.02 -37.52 -30.28
CA LYS A 236 12.92 -36.09 -29.96
C LYS A 236 12.51 -35.28 -31.21
N PRO A 237 11.43 -34.48 -31.16
CA PRO A 237 11.07 -33.60 -32.27
C PRO A 237 12.23 -32.66 -32.60
N ARG A 238 12.66 -32.64 -33.86
CA ARG A 238 13.69 -31.73 -34.35
C ARG A 238 13.05 -30.34 -34.51
N GLU A 239 13.59 -29.31 -33.87
CA GLU A 239 13.18 -27.92 -34.13
C GLU A 239 13.62 -27.53 -35.55
N GLU A 240 12.80 -27.86 -36.56
CA GLU A 240 13.02 -27.39 -37.92
C GLU A 240 12.44 -25.99 -38.09
N ALA A 241 13.34 -25.00 -38.09
CA ALA A 241 13.08 -23.66 -38.56
C ALA A 241 12.61 -23.71 -40.03
N SER A 242 11.44 -23.14 -40.27
CA SER A 242 10.79 -23.04 -41.57
C SER A 242 11.67 -22.36 -42.63
N GLN A 243 12.13 -23.13 -43.61
CA GLN A 243 12.39 -22.63 -44.96
C GLN A 243 11.40 -23.30 -45.91
N ILE A 244 10.48 -22.51 -46.48
CA ILE A 244 9.65 -22.93 -47.61
C ILE A 244 10.03 -22.05 -48.79
N SER A 245 10.62 -22.70 -49.80
CA SER A 245 10.79 -22.21 -51.15
C SER A 245 9.51 -22.42 -51.96
N ASP A 246 9.20 -21.40 -52.75
CA ASP A 246 8.11 -21.27 -53.71
C ASP A 246 8.12 -22.36 -54.80
N THR A 247 6.97 -22.98 -55.07
CA THR A 247 6.41 -23.29 -56.40
C THR A 247 5.18 -24.20 -56.28
N GLY A 248 4.06 -23.78 -56.87
CA GLY A 248 2.88 -24.63 -57.12
C GLY A 248 1.57 -24.00 -56.64
N GLU A 249 0.93 -23.24 -57.54
CA GLU A 249 -0.39 -22.65 -57.35
C GLU A 249 -1.49 -23.71 -57.21
N GLU A 250 -2.13 -23.74 -56.03
CA GLU A 250 -3.55 -24.03 -55.88
C GLU A 250 -4.17 -22.83 -55.15
N GLU A 251 -5.35 -22.38 -55.60
CA GLU A 251 -6.04 -21.17 -55.12
C GLU A 251 -6.18 -21.15 -53.58
N LEU A 252 -5.27 -20.44 -52.92
CA LEU A 252 -5.34 -20.17 -51.50
C LEU A 252 -6.36 -19.05 -51.24
N GLN A 253 -7.49 -19.39 -50.63
CA GLN A 253 -8.31 -18.44 -49.88
C GLN A 253 -7.46 -17.86 -48.74
N GLN A 254 -6.80 -16.75 -49.01
CA GLN A 254 -5.65 -16.31 -48.22
C GLN A 254 -6.11 -15.52 -47.00
N TYR A 255 -6.19 -16.19 -45.86
CA TYR A 255 -6.20 -15.52 -44.57
C TYR A 255 -4.89 -14.73 -44.40
N ARG A 256 -4.99 -13.43 -44.16
CA ARG A 256 -3.85 -12.58 -43.78
C ARG A 256 -3.93 -12.31 -42.28
N VAL A 257 -3.00 -12.89 -41.54
CA VAL A 257 -2.84 -12.63 -40.10
C VAL A 257 -1.64 -11.71 -39.91
N LYS A 258 -1.87 -10.49 -39.41
CA LYS A 258 -0.83 -9.53 -39.06
C LYS A 258 -0.82 -9.35 -37.54
N ILE A 259 0.28 -9.75 -36.92
CA ILE A 259 0.48 -9.61 -35.47
C ILE A 259 1.42 -8.43 -35.26
N GLU A 260 0.88 -7.33 -34.77
CA GLU A 260 1.63 -6.16 -34.33
C GLU A 260 1.59 -6.09 -32.80
N LYS A 261 2.46 -5.28 -32.21
CA LYS A 261 2.60 -5.20 -30.74
C LYS A 261 1.28 -4.85 -30.02
N ASP A 262 0.43 -4.06 -30.69
CA ASP A 262 -0.74 -3.45 -30.08
C ASP A 262 -2.07 -3.97 -30.67
N TYR A 263 -2.04 -4.82 -31.71
CA TYR A 263 -3.23 -5.46 -32.28
C TYR A 263 -2.91 -6.71 -33.11
N ILE A 264 -3.92 -7.57 -33.25
CA ILE A 264 -3.91 -8.69 -34.19
C ILE A 264 -5.00 -8.42 -35.23
N ASP A 265 -4.61 -8.26 -36.50
CA ASP A 265 -5.54 -8.06 -37.61
C ASP A 265 -5.62 -9.35 -38.44
N ILE A 266 -6.81 -9.93 -38.50
CA ILE A 266 -7.10 -11.14 -39.27
C ILE A 266 -8.08 -10.76 -40.38
N ARG A 267 -7.64 -10.88 -41.63
CA ARG A 267 -8.47 -10.58 -42.81
C ARG A 267 -8.61 -11.78 -43.72
N HIS A 268 -9.79 -11.93 -44.31
CA HIS A 268 -10.12 -12.91 -45.32
C HIS A 268 -10.94 -12.23 -46.42
N ASN A 269 -10.46 -12.27 -47.67
CA ASN A 269 -11.11 -11.64 -48.84
C ASN A 269 -11.49 -10.15 -48.66
N GLY A 270 -10.68 -9.38 -47.94
CA GLY A 270 -10.89 -7.94 -47.74
C GLY A 270 -11.74 -7.58 -46.51
N GLU A 271 -12.44 -8.54 -45.92
CA GLU A 271 -13.18 -8.38 -44.66
C GLU A 271 -12.39 -9.00 -43.51
N GLY A 272 -12.41 -8.37 -42.33
CA GLY A 272 -11.58 -8.84 -41.22
C GLY A 272 -11.89 -8.16 -39.91
N ILE A 273 -11.40 -8.77 -38.83
CA ILE A 273 -11.63 -8.35 -37.45
C ILE A 273 -10.26 -8.03 -36.86
N SER A 274 -10.11 -6.79 -36.38
CA SER A 274 -8.94 -6.37 -35.62
C SER A 274 -9.22 -6.57 -34.14
N PHE A 275 -8.43 -7.43 -33.51
CA PHE A 275 -8.45 -7.63 -32.07
C PHE A 275 -7.44 -6.66 -31.44
N PRO A 276 -7.87 -5.70 -30.60
CA PRO A 276 -6.93 -4.89 -29.85
C PRO A 276 -6.12 -5.82 -28.93
N GLY A 277 -4.80 -5.71 -28.97
CA GLY A 277 -3.94 -6.40 -28.02
C GLY A 277 -4.28 -5.92 -26.63
N LYS A 278 -4.40 -6.83 -25.65
CA LYS A 278 -4.43 -6.41 -24.23
C LYS A 278 -3.17 -5.60 -23.99
N GLU A 279 -3.30 -4.30 -23.72
CA GLU A 279 -2.21 -3.50 -23.18
C GLU A 279 -1.69 -4.23 -21.94
N LYS A 280 -0.56 -4.92 -22.06
CA LYS A 280 0.22 -5.26 -20.87
C LYS A 280 0.64 -3.92 -20.31
N LYS A 281 -0.05 -3.43 -19.27
CA LYS A 281 0.43 -2.31 -18.44
C LYS A 281 1.90 -2.57 -18.19
N ARG A 282 2.77 -1.78 -18.82
CA ARG A 282 4.21 -1.86 -18.59
C ARG A 282 4.38 -1.70 -17.09
N ARG A 283 4.98 -2.70 -16.43
CA ARG A 283 5.38 -2.54 -15.04
C ARG A 283 6.49 -1.48 -15.05
N TYR A 284 6.20 -0.34 -14.46
CA TYR A 284 7.17 0.73 -14.24
C TYR A 284 7.77 0.52 -12.85
N PHE A 285 9.04 0.89 -12.69
CA PHE A 285 9.63 1.04 -11.36
C PHE A 285 8.88 2.18 -10.67
N ASP A 286 8.47 1.95 -9.42
CA ASP A 286 7.65 2.85 -8.64
C ASP A 286 8.30 3.05 -7.27
N GLY A 287 8.98 4.18 -7.10
CA GLY A 287 9.94 4.43 -6.03
C GLY A 287 9.35 5.23 -4.86
N HIS A 288 9.79 4.92 -3.64
CA HIS A 288 9.13 5.32 -2.39
C HIS A 288 9.50 6.72 -1.90
N LEU A 289 9.29 7.76 -2.72
CA LEU A 289 9.59 9.14 -2.32
C LEU A 289 8.37 9.91 -1.81
N ALA A 290 7.24 9.90 -2.53
CA ALA A 290 6.09 10.69 -2.13
C ALA A 290 5.52 10.21 -0.78
N GLY A 291 5.24 11.15 0.12
CA GLY A 291 4.89 10.83 1.51
C GLY A 291 4.99 12.01 2.47
N VAL A 292 4.65 11.76 3.73
CA VAL A 292 4.91 12.65 4.87
C VAL A 292 5.90 11.99 5.80
N GLY A 293 6.98 12.71 6.11
CA GLY A 293 7.98 12.33 7.09
C GLY A 293 7.83 13.11 8.39
N ILE A 294 8.09 12.44 9.51
CA ILE A 294 8.29 13.06 10.82
C ILE A 294 9.63 12.55 11.36
N ALA A 295 10.52 13.47 11.73
CA ALA A 295 11.83 13.13 12.27
C ALA A 295 12.18 13.96 13.49
N LEU A 296 13.14 13.46 14.27
CA LEU A 296 13.87 14.25 15.25
C LEU A 296 15.04 14.93 14.52
N ASN A 297 15.23 16.22 14.75
CA ASN A 297 16.37 16.97 14.23
C ASN A 297 17.46 17.10 15.30
N GLY A 298 18.70 16.99 14.88
CA GLY A 298 19.89 17.29 15.66
C GLY A 298 20.95 17.95 14.81
N TYR A 299 22.13 18.13 15.39
CA TYR A 299 23.33 18.48 14.67
C TYR A 299 24.54 17.85 15.38
N LEU A 300 25.60 17.65 14.62
CA LEU A 300 26.88 17.09 15.09
C LEU A 300 27.98 18.14 14.96
N ASP A 301 29.10 17.95 15.64
CA ASP A 301 30.34 18.66 15.35
C ASP A 301 31.09 18.05 14.14
N ALA A 302 32.30 18.55 13.87
CA ALA A 302 33.15 18.04 12.78
C ALA A 302 33.66 16.60 13.02
N ASP A 303 33.67 16.14 14.28
CA ASP A 303 34.09 14.80 14.70
C ASP A 303 32.91 13.82 14.87
N LEU A 304 31.72 14.22 14.37
CA LEU A 304 30.47 13.46 14.43
C LEU A 304 29.97 13.16 15.85
N GLN A 305 30.29 14.02 16.82
CA GLN A 305 29.75 13.98 18.18
C GLN A 305 28.60 14.97 18.33
N GLU A 306 27.68 14.70 19.26
CA GLU A 306 26.62 15.64 19.66
C GLU A 306 27.16 16.67 20.68
N GLU A 307 28.29 17.31 20.34
CA GLU A 307 28.92 18.35 21.15
C GLU A 307 28.75 19.73 20.50
N LEU A 308 28.68 20.76 21.32
CA LEU A 308 28.58 22.15 20.88
C LEU A 308 29.93 22.86 21.09
N PRO A 309 30.36 23.71 20.14
CA PRO A 309 31.49 24.59 20.37
C PRO A 309 31.24 25.51 21.57
N ALA A 310 32.31 25.83 22.31
CA ALA A 310 32.25 26.75 23.44
C ALA A 310 31.64 28.11 23.04
N GLY A 311 30.74 28.65 23.87
CA GLY A 311 30.00 29.90 23.61
C GLY A 311 28.69 29.73 22.84
N TYR A 312 28.34 28.49 22.45
CA TYR A 312 27.09 28.18 21.76
C TYR A 312 26.17 27.24 22.53
N GLU A 313 26.37 27.11 23.85
CA GLU A 313 25.59 26.26 24.75
C GLU A 313 24.09 26.62 24.76
N PHE A 314 23.77 27.88 24.45
CA PHE A 314 22.39 28.36 24.25
C PHE A 314 21.66 27.66 23.10
N MET A 315 22.39 27.07 22.16
CA MET A 315 21.81 26.32 21.05
C MET A 315 21.44 24.89 21.43
N SER A 316 21.86 24.39 22.60
CA SER A 316 21.54 23.02 23.04
C SER A 316 20.07 22.66 22.86
N LEU A 317 19.80 21.48 22.32
CA LEU A 317 18.45 21.11 21.89
C LEU A 317 17.65 20.39 22.97
N ASN A 318 16.37 20.74 23.05
CA ASN A 318 15.37 19.87 23.63
C ASN A 318 14.99 18.79 22.61
N GLN A 319 15.72 17.67 22.61
CA GLN A 319 15.66 16.67 21.54
C GLN A 319 14.24 16.18 21.22
N THR A 320 13.42 15.94 22.24
CA THR A 320 12.03 15.47 22.06
C THR A 320 11.09 16.50 21.41
N LYS A 321 11.47 17.77 21.37
CA LYS A 321 10.69 18.87 20.79
C LYS A 321 11.36 19.48 19.55
N SER A 322 12.53 18.99 19.17
CA SER A 322 13.26 19.36 17.97
C SER A 322 12.88 18.44 16.83
N VAL A 323 11.90 18.86 16.03
CA VAL A 323 11.20 18.00 15.08
C VAL A 323 11.27 18.53 13.66
N GLU A 324 11.32 17.60 12.72
CA GLU A 324 11.08 17.82 11.31
C GLU A 324 9.70 17.33 10.92
N VAL A 325 9.04 18.10 10.05
CA VAL A 325 7.96 17.58 9.22
C VAL A 325 8.35 17.79 7.77
N SER A 326 8.35 16.72 6.99
CA SER A 326 8.61 16.76 5.54
C SER A 326 7.41 16.25 4.78
N ILE A 327 7.12 16.88 3.63
CA ILE A 327 6.04 16.48 2.73
C ILE A 327 6.60 16.43 1.31
N TYR A 328 6.56 15.26 0.70
CA TYR A 328 6.88 15.05 -0.71
C TYR A 328 5.56 14.72 -1.43
N PRO A 329 4.86 15.72 -2.00
CA PRO A 329 3.54 15.50 -2.58
C PRO A 329 3.56 14.71 -3.89
N VAL A 330 4.69 14.69 -4.59
CA VAL A 330 4.83 14.02 -5.89
C VAL A 330 6.21 13.41 -6.03
N SER A 331 6.29 12.30 -6.75
CA SER A 331 7.54 11.64 -7.11
C SER A 331 7.59 11.31 -8.60
N GLU A 332 8.78 11.38 -9.17
CA GLU A 332 9.13 10.99 -10.52
C GLU A 332 10.12 9.83 -10.45
N ASN A 333 9.82 8.75 -11.18
CA ASN A 333 10.51 7.49 -11.06
C ASN A 333 11.17 7.10 -12.40
N ILE A 334 12.50 7.02 -12.40
CA ILE A 334 13.32 6.65 -13.57
C ILE A 334 13.77 5.21 -13.39
N ARG A 335 13.25 4.32 -14.23
CA ARG A 335 13.64 2.90 -14.23
C ARG A 335 15.05 2.72 -14.79
N LEU A 336 15.92 2.04 -14.04
CA LEU A 336 17.26 1.67 -14.50
C LEU A 336 17.35 0.17 -14.87
N LEU A 337 17.02 -0.74 -13.96
CA LEU A 337 17.11 -2.19 -14.20
C LEU A 337 15.88 -2.92 -13.67
N GLY A 338 15.12 -3.55 -14.58
CA GLY A 338 13.88 -4.24 -14.23
C GLY A 338 12.91 -3.33 -13.46
N ASN A 339 12.09 -3.89 -12.57
CA ASN A 339 11.27 -3.09 -11.66
C ASN A 339 11.87 -3.01 -10.25
N TRP A 340 13.06 -3.59 -10.05
CA TRP A 340 13.68 -3.73 -8.74
C TRP A 340 14.77 -2.67 -8.49
N PHE A 341 15.18 -1.91 -9.51
CA PHE A 341 16.15 -0.83 -9.34
C PHE A 341 15.82 0.37 -10.22
N GLY A 342 15.79 1.55 -9.59
CA GLY A 342 15.56 2.82 -10.27
C GLY A 342 16.01 4.02 -9.45
N LEU A 343 15.86 5.19 -10.06
CA LEU A 343 16.03 6.48 -9.40
C LEU A 343 14.66 7.06 -9.11
N THR A 344 14.50 7.68 -7.95
CA THR A 344 13.31 8.47 -7.60
C THR A 344 13.74 9.89 -7.25
N THR A 345 13.00 10.87 -7.78
CA THR A 345 13.20 12.29 -7.51
C THR A 345 11.85 12.99 -7.35
N GLY A 346 11.84 14.21 -6.86
CA GLY A 346 10.61 14.95 -6.62
C GLY A 346 10.89 16.29 -6.00
N ILE A 347 9.82 16.93 -5.54
CA ILE A 347 9.91 18.19 -4.79
C ILE A 347 9.32 17.92 -3.42
N GLY A 348 10.01 18.34 -2.37
CA GLY A 348 9.56 18.24 -0.98
C GLY A 348 9.56 19.59 -0.29
N LEU A 349 8.63 19.77 0.64
CA LEU A 349 8.64 20.87 1.60
C LEU A 349 9.10 20.31 2.94
N GLN A 350 10.14 20.90 3.53
CA GLN A 350 10.70 20.47 4.80
C GLN A 350 10.63 21.62 5.80
N TYR A 351 10.01 21.35 6.94
CA TYR A 351 9.88 22.26 8.06
C TYR A 351 10.72 21.71 9.22
N ASN A 352 11.85 22.36 9.50
CA ASN A 352 12.73 22.02 10.62
C ASN A 352 12.44 22.97 11.78
N ASN A 353 12.15 22.42 12.95
CA ASN A 353 11.94 23.17 14.17
C ASN A 353 12.95 22.72 15.23
N TYR A 354 13.98 23.52 15.46
CA TYR A 354 14.99 23.31 16.51
C TYR A 354 14.50 23.99 17.78
N ARG A 355 14.23 23.20 18.82
CA ARG A 355 13.79 23.72 20.11
C ARG A 355 15.00 23.79 21.04
N PHE A 356 15.31 24.97 21.55
CA PHE A 356 16.44 25.17 22.44
C PHE A 356 16.07 24.88 23.90
N ASN A 357 17.01 24.34 24.67
CA ASN A 357 16.93 24.29 26.12
C ASN A 357 17.06 25.71 26.68
N LEU A 358 16.36 25.95 27.79
CA LEU A 358 16.23 27.30 28.33
C LEU A 358 17.33 27.64 29.33
N ASP A 359 18.02 26.62 29.86
CA ASP A 359 19.00 26.78 30.93
C ASP A 359 20.18 27.68 30.53
N ASN A 360 20.52 27.72 29.24
CA ASN A 360 21.68 28.46 28.72
C ASN A 360 21.29 29.67 27.86
N ILE A 361 20.01 30.04 27.81
CA ILE A 361 19.54 31.07 26.88
C ILE A 361 19.84 32.51 27.33
N SER A 362 20.20 32.69 28.60
CA SER A 362 20.66 33.96 29.15
C SER A 362 22.13 34.27 28.83
N GLU A 363 22.86 33.29 28.28
CA GLU A 363 24.31 33.35 28.02
C GLU A 363 24.62 33.50 26.52
N VAL A 364 23.71 34.10 25.75
CA VAL A 364 23.92 34.29 24.30
C VAL A 364 25.02 35.33 24.07
N ASP A 365 26.20 34.88 23.66
CA ASP A 365 27.29 35.73 23.19
C ASP A 365 26.99 36.35 21.81
N GLU A 366 27.67 37.46 21.47
CA GLU A 366 27.68 37.98 20.09
C GLU A 366 28.41 36.98 19.17
N PRO A 367 27.88 36.61 17.99
CA PRO A 367 26.80 37.25 17.22
C PRO A 367 25.38 36.69 17.44
N GLY A 368 25.19 35.71 18.32
CA GLY A 368 23.91 35.01 18.53
C GLY A 368 22.77 35.93 18.99
N GLN A 369 23.08 37.04 19.65
CA GLN A 369 22.09 38.02 20.11
C GLN A 369 21.27 38.63 18.97
N GLU A 370 21.88 38.83 17.80
CA GLU A 370 21.18 39.41 16.65
C GLU A 370 20.13 38.47 16.04
N TRP A 371 20.16 37.18 16.35
CA TRP A 371 19.19 36.22 15.81
C TRP A 371 17.89 36.20 16.57
N PHE A 372 17.90 36.60 17.83
CA PHE A 372 16.73 36.57 18.68
C PHE A 372 16.07 37.95 18.78
N PRO A 373 14.75 38.00 19.05
CA PRO A 373 14.11 39.23 19.50
C PRO A 373 14.78 39.73 20.79
N GLU A 374 14.95 41.04 20.92
CA GLU A 374 15.35 41.64 22.19
C GLU A 374 14.28 41.41 23.26
N VAL A 375 14.75 41.06 24.46
CA VAL A 375 13.91 40.83 25.64
C VAL A 375 14.52 41.61 26.81
N GLY A 376 13.67 42.17 27.68
CA GLY A 376 14.14 42.86 28.87
C GLY A 376 14.93 41.94 29.80
N SER A 377 15.92 42.50 30.52
CA SER A 377 16.87 41.76 31.36
C SER A 377 16.23 40.96 32.50
N GLU A 378 14.99 41.27 32.88
CA GLU A 378 14.24 40.59 33.94
C GLU A 378 13.18 39.61 33.42
N ALA A 379 13.04 39.46 32.10
CA ALA A 379 12.00 38.62 31.53
C ALA A 379 12.31 37.12 31.67
N SER A 380 11.30 36.35 32.03
CA SER A 380 11.41 34.89 32.13
C SER A 380 11.06 34.23 30.79
N ILE A 381 11.98 33.48 30.19
CA ILE A 381 11.77 32.84 28.88
C ILE A 381 11.20 31.42 29.07
N SER A 382 10.05 31.13 28.46
CA SER A 382 9.38 29.82 28.51
C SER A 382 9.56 29.00 27.22
N LYS A 383 10.01 29.63 26.13
CA LYS A 383 10.24 28.97 24.84
C LYS A 383 11.24 29.73 23.99
N SER A 384 12.19 28.99 23.43
CA SER A 384 13.02 29.46 22.34
C SER A 384 13.18 28.42 21.26
N LYS A 385 13.18 28.87 20.01
CA LYS A 385 13.34 27.98 18.86
C LYS A 385 13.86 28.71 17.63
N LEU A 386 14.50 27.94 16.76
CA LEU A 386 14.81 28.28 15.37
C LEU A 386 13.94 27.45 14.43
N MET A 387 13.23 28.10 13.53
CA MET A 387 12.43 27.48 12.49
C MET A 387 13.07 27.74 11.13
N MET A 388 13.23 26.68 10.34
CA MET A 388 13.66 26.77 8.96
C MET A 388 12.69 26.01 8.05
N MET A 389 12.35 26.59 6.92
CA MET A 389 11.53 25.97 5.88
C MET A 389 12.33 25.92 4.57
N HIS A 390 12.43 24.74 3.98
CA HIS A 390 13.15 24.51 2.73
C HIS A 390 12.26 23.82 1.70
N VAL A 391 12.49 24.14 0.44
CA VAL A 391 12.08 23.28 -0.67
C VAL A 391 13.27 22.41 -1.03
N ASN A 392 13.07 21.10 -1.02
CA ASN A 392 14.10 20.13 -1.32
C ASN A 392 13.80 19.38 -2.60
N VAL A 393 14.85 18.99 -3.30
CA VAL A 393 14.82 18.12 -4.46
C VAL A 393 15.79 16.96 -4.19
N PRO A 394 15.29 15.78 -3.78
CA PRO A 394 16.09 14.59 -3.59
C PRO A 394 16.29 13.85 -4.92
N LEU A 395 17.44 13.20 -5.08
CA LEU A 395 17.71 12.23 -6.13
C LEU A 395 18.21 10.95 -5.45
N MET A 396 17.36 9.94 -5.44
CA MET A 396 17.54 8.74 -4.65
C MET A 396 17.66 7.53 -5.56
N ALA A 397 18.68 6.69 -5.37
CA ALA A 397 18.69 5.35 -5.94
C ALA A 397 17.93 4.42 -5.00
N GLU A 398 17.11 3.52 -5.54
CA GLU A 398 16.29 2.62 -4.75
C GLU A 398 16.30 1.19 -5.31
N LEU A 399 16.51 0.24 -4.39
CA LEU A 399 16.53 -1.20 -4.62
C LEU A 399 15.30 -1.82 -3.94
N GLN A 400 14.47 -2.54 -4.70
CA GLN A 400 13.27 -3.23 -4.23
C GLN A 400 13.46 -4.74 -4.31
N PHE A 401 13.39 -5.43 -3.18
CA PHE A 401 13.69 -6.87 -3.07
C PHE A 401 12.48 -7.78 -3.36
N SER A 402 11.31 -7.21 -3.72
CA SER A 402 10.09 -7.94 -4.09
C SER A 402 9.43 -7.33 -5.32
N ASN A 403 9.07 -8.16 -6.30
CA ASN A 403 8.84 -7.75 -7.70
C ASN A 403 7.37 -7.81 -8.14
N ARG A 404 6.41 -7.54 -7.24
CA ARG A 404 4.97 -7.55 -7.56
C ARG A 404 4.29 -6.17 -7.45
N SER A 405 4.63 -5.35 -6.45
CA SER A 405 4.13 -3.97 -6.27
C SER A 405 4.91 -3.24 -5.14
N ARG A 406 5.00 -1.91 -5.23
CA ARG A 406 5.56 -0.99 -4.24
C ARG A 406 5.07 -1.27 -2.81
N HIS A 407 3.76 -1.35 -2.60
CA HIS A 407 3.12 -1.59 -1.29
C HIS A 407 3.48 -2.94 -0.62
N ASN A 408 4.12 -3.86 -1.31
CA ASN A 408 4.59 -5.16 -0.78
C ASN A 408 6.07 -5.39 -1.10
N SER A 409 6.84 -4.31 -1.13
CA SER A 409 8.28 -4.36 -1.36
C SER A 409 9.04 -3.94 -0.11
N LEU A 410 9.96 -4.81 0.32
CA LEU A 410 11.09 -4.38 1.12
C LEU A 410 12.02 -3.60 0.19
N TYR A 411 12.45 -2.41 0.60
CA TYR A 411 13.34 -1.59 -0.20
C TYR A 411 14.40 -0.88 0.64
N LEU A 412 15.51 -0.59 -0.02
CA LEU A 412 16.57 0.28 0.48
C LEU A 412 16.76 1.40 -0.53
N SER A 413 16.88 2.64 -0.04
CA SER A 413 17.08 3.80 -0.87
C SER A 413 18.15 4.71 -0.29
N GLY A 414 18.97 5.30 -1.15
CA GLY A 414 20.04 6.21 -0.74
C GLY A 414 20.36 7.20 -1.84
N GLY A 415 20.69 8.44 -1.48
CA GLY A 415 20.99 9.46 -2.46
C GLY A 415 21.30 10.82 -1.87
N VAL A 416 21.26 11.82 -2.74
CA VAL A 416 21.58 13.22 -2.42
C VAL A 416 20.31 14.05 -2.39
N VAL A 417 20.31 15.10 -1.57
CA VAL A 417 19.20 16.05 -1.44
C VAL A 417 19.77 17.45 -1.61
N GLY A 418 19.27 18.22 -2.57
CA GLY A 418 19.51 19.66 -2.65
C GLY A 418 18.35 20.42 -2.04
N GLY A 419 18.61 21.50 -1.30
CA GLY A 419 17.59 22.30 -0.65
C GLY A 419 17.78 23.80 -0.86
N VAL A 420 16.68 24.51 -1.07
CA VAL A 420 16.63 25.99 -1.10
C VAL A 420 15.80 26.47 0.08
N ARG A 421 16.36 27.35 0.90
CA ARG A 421 15.67 27.93 2.05
C ARG A 421 14.63 28.95 1.60
N LEU A 422 13.39 28.78 2.05
CA LEU A 422 12.29 29.71 1.79
C LEU A 422 12.07 30.68 2.94
N GLN A 423 12.17 30.19 4.19
CA GLN A 423 11.84 31.00 5.35
C GLN A 423 12.64 30.56 6.56
N THR A 424 13.07 31.55 7.35
CA THR A 424 13.62 31.33 8.68
C THR A 424 12.94 32.28 9.66
N HIS A 425 12.70 31.80 10.88
CA HIS A 425 12.48 32.69 12.02
C HIS A 425 12.91 32.06 13.34
N THR A 426 13.39 32.89 14.25
CA THR A 426 13.45 32.56 15.66
C THR A 426 12.13 32.94 16.30
N LYS A 427 11.78 32.25 17.39
CA LYS A 427 10.63 32.62 18.22
C LYS A 427 11.02 32.51 19.68
N LEU A 428 10.77 33.59 20.41
CA LEU A 428 10.78 33.62 21.87
C LEU A 428 9.36 33.74 22.42
N VAL A 429 9.11 33.06 23.54
CA VAL A 429 7.95 33.29 24.40
C VAL A 429 8.50 33.60 25.78
N PHE A 430 8.10 34.72 26.35
CA PHE A 430 8.61 35.22 27.62
C PHE A 430 7.51 35.98 28.38
N ASP A 431 7.69 36.13 29.69
CA ASP A 431 6.85 36.97 30.55
C ASP A 431 7.73 38.02 31.21
N ASP A 432 7.40 39.29 31.00
CA ASP A 432 8.11 40.48 31.51
C ASP A 432 7.40 41.15 32.69
N GLY A 433 6.43 40.46 33.30
CA GLY A 433 5.60 41.00 34.39
C GLY A 433 4.28 41.61 33.92
N ASN A 434 4.09 41.79 32.60
CA ASN A 434 2.81 42.20 32.01
C ASN A 434 2.06 41.02 31.33
N GLY A 435 2.53 39.79 31.51
CA GLY A 435 1.96 38.57 30.97
C GLY A 435 2.77 37.98 29.81
N GLU A 436 2.34 36.82 29.32
CA GLU A 436 3.07 36.06 28.30
C GLU A 436 3.06 36.76 26.92
N GLU A 437 4.22 37.20 26.45
CA GLU A 437 4.44 37.73 25.12
C GLU A 437 5.07 36.69 24.16
N LYS A 438 4.84 36.87 22.86
CA LYS A 438 5.36 36.00 21.78
C LYS A 438 5.99 36.83 20.67
N LYS A 439 7.31 36.89 20.61
CA LYS A 439 8.04 37.60 19.55
C LYS A 439 8.69 36.64 18.56
N LYS A 440 8.68 37.03 17.28
CA LYS A 440 9.34 36.31 16.20
C LYS A 440 10.27 37.26 15.46
N LYS A 441 11.53 36.88 15.24
CA LYS A 441 12.45 37.62 14.37
C LYS A 441 12.63 36.81 13.09
N ARG A 442 12.45 37.46 11.94
CA ARG A 442 12.69 36.88 10.60
C ARG A 442 13.99 37.46 10.06
N GLY A 443 14.69 36.68 9.25
CA GLY A 443 15.95 37.07 8.64
C GLY A 443 16.76 35.84 8.26
N ASP A 444 17.95 36.04 7.72
CA ASP A 444 18.80 34.94 7.27
C ASP A 444 19.51 34.20 8.40
N MET A 445 19.78 34.86 9.53
CA MET A 445 20.36 34.26 10.75
C MET A 445 21.68 33.54 10.52
N GLY A 446 22.49 34.06 9.61
CA GLY A 446 23.76 33.42 9.31
C GLY A 446 23.68 32.13 8.48
N LEU A 447 22.47 31.71 8.07
CA LEU A 447 22.26 30.41 7.44
C LEU A 447 22.49 30.53 5.91
N PRO A 448 22.96 29.47 5.22
CA PRO A 448 23.12 29.45 3.77
C PRO A 448 21.79 29.25 3.02
N THR A 449 21.60 29.96 1.91
CA THR A 449 20.36 29.87 1.09
C THR A 449 20.19 28.49 0.45
N PHE A 450 21.31 27.86 0.09
CA PHE A 450 21.37 26.53 -0.48
C PHE A 450 22.02 25.57 0.51
N ARG A 451 21.59 24.31 0.47
CA ARG A 451 22.25 23.21 1.19
C ARG A 451 22.20 21.94 0.36
N TYR A 452 23.13 21.04 0.61
CA TYR A 452 23.00 19.66 0.15
C TYR A 452 23.20 18.67 1.29
N GLY A 453 22.62 17.48 1.15
CA GLY A 453 22.72 16.42 2.15
C GLY A 453 22.65 15.03 1.53
N PHE A 454 22.93 14.03 2.36
CA PHE A 454 22.75 12.62 2.04
C PHE A 454 21.53 12.10 2.76
N MET A 455 20.67 11.39 2.05
CA MET A 455 19.50 10.73 2.62
C MET A 455 19.62 9.22 2.42
N ALA A 456 19.26 8.46 3.44
CA ALA A 456 19.11 7.01 3.38
C ALA A 456 17.74 6.61 3.92
N LYS A 457 17.13 5.59 3.31
CA LYS A 457 15.83 5.03 3.71
C LYS A 457 15.88 3.51 3.69
N ALA A 458 15.21 2.90 4.65
CA ALA A 458 14.90 1.49 4.65
C ALA A 458 13.42 1.33 4.98
N GLY A 459 12.68 0.65 4.11
CA GLY A 459 11.23 0.59 4.22
C GLY A 459 10.62 -0.71 3.74
N TYR A 460 9.36 -0.89 4.11
CA TYR A 460 8.50 -1.96 3.64
C TYR A 460 7.13 -1.37 3.29
N GLY A 461 6.74 -1.48 2.02
CA GLY A 461 5.50 -0.88 1.52
C GLY A 461 5.44 0.61 1.83
N ASP A 462 4.34 1.05 2.45
CA ASP A 462 4.06 2.48 2.67
C ASP A 462 4.77 3.09 3.87
N PHE A 463 5.70 2.36 4.48
CA PHE A 463 6.43 2.81 5.65
C PHE A 463 7.94 2.70 5.44
N SER A 464 8.67 3.76 5.79
CA SER A 464 10.13 3.70 5.92
C SER A 464 10.65 4.40 7.16
N LEU A 465 11.80 3.92 7.61
CA LEU A 465 12.74 4.71 8.40
C LEU A 465 13.62 5.50 7.45
N TYR A 466 13.91 6.75 7.78
CA TYR A 466 14.84 7.58 7.03
C TYR A 466 15.79 8.34 7.94
N ALA A 467 16.97 8.62 7.41
CA ALA A 467 17.94 9.53 7.99
C ALA A 467 18.45 10.48 6.92
N THR A 468 18.66 11.75 7.29
CA THR A 468 19.27 12.77 6.43
C THR A 468 20.42 13.42 7.18
N TYR A 469 21.57 13.58 6.54
CA TYR A 469 22.74 14.25 7.09
C TYR A 469 23.22 15.34 6.12
N TYR A 470 23.51 16.53 6.64
CA TYR A 470 24.00 17.66 5.87
C TYR A 470 25.50 17.86 6.19
N PRO A 471 26.42 17.51 5.27
CA PRO A 471 27.86 17.59 5.49
C PRO A 471 28.42 19.01 5.36
N GLU A 472 27.57 20.02 5.26
CA GLU A 472 27.96 21.43 5.30
C GLU A 472 27.58 22.02 6.66
N PRO A 473 28.41 22.93 7.20
CA PRO A 473 28.05 23.68 8.39
C PRO A 473 26.69 24.37 8.24
N MET A 474 25.89 24.35 9.30
CA MET A 474 24.57 24.94 9.35
C MET A 474 24.59 26.45 9.07
N PHE A 475 25.68 27.11 9.44
CA PHE A 475 25.90 28.55 9.28
C PHE A 475 27.03 28.83 8.30
N LYS A 476 26.98 29.99 7.65
CA LYS A 476 28.09 30.48 6.83
C LYS A 476 29.29 30.76 7.71
N THR A 477 30.48 30.69 7.13
CA THR A 477 31.75 30.97 7.81
C THR A 477 31.71 32.31 8.54
N GLY A 478 31.94 32.27 9.86
CA GLY A 478 31.96 33.46 10.72
C GLY A 478 30.57 33.99 11.11
N GLU A 479 29.48 33.41 10.59
CA GLU A 479 28.12 33.83 10.96
C GLU A 479 27.56 33.01 12.13
N GLY A 480 28.09 31.83 12.46
CA GLY A 480 27.62 30.96 13.56
C GLY A 480 28.55 29.78 13.86
N PRO A 481 28.14 28.82 14.73
CA PRO A 481 28.96 27.67 15.08
C PRO A 481 29.10 26.69 13.93
N GLU A 482 30.22 25.97 13.91
CA GLU A 482 30.45 24.88 12.97
C GLU A 482 29.76 23.60 13.44
N ILE A 483 28.50 23.44 13.06
CA ILE A 483 27.66 22.27 13.39
C ILE A 483 26.94 21.75 12.14
N TYR A 484 26.72 20.45 12.08
CA TYR A 484 26.29 19.71 10.90
C TYR A 484 24.90 19.09 11.14
N PRO A 485 23.83 19.62 10.52
CA PRO A 485 22.47 19.16 10.78
C PRO A 485 22.22 17.71 10.37
N PHE A 486 21.39 17.01 11.15
CA PHE A 486 20.85 15.71 10.76
C PHE A 486 19.39 15.56 11.20
N SER A 487 18.71 14.61 10.57
CA SER A 487 17.34 14.22 10.90
C SER A 487 17.22 12.70 10.86
N VAL A 488 16.53 12.09 11.84
CA VAL A 488 16.19 10.64 11.82
C VAL A 488 14.72 10.47 12.16
N GLY A 489 14.01 9.70 11.35
CA GLY A 489 12.56 9.58 11.49
C GLY A 489 11.90 8.49 10.69
N VAL A 490 10.58 8.61 10.59
CA VAL A 490 9.71 7.72 9.84
C VAL A 490 9.01 8.48 8.72
N MET A 491 8.73 7.80 7.62
CA MET A 491 7.96 8.34 6.50
C MET A 491 6.82 7.39 6.14
N PHE A 492 5.65 7.99 5.91
CA PHE A 492 4.46 7.32 5.41
C PHE A 492 4.24 7.75 3.97
N HIS A 493 4.13 6.78 3.08
CA HIS A 493 4.00 7.03 1.65
C HIS A 493 2.54 6.96 1.20
N PHE A 494 2.17 7.73 0.17
CA PHE A 494 0.78 7.82 -0.31
C PHE A 494 0.58 7.42 -1.77
N ASP A 495 1.67 7.30 -2.53
CA ASP A 495 1.65 6.89 -3.94
C ASP A 495 1.56 5.37 -4.09
#